data_AF-E7DP39-F1
#
_entry.id   AF-E7DP39-F1
#
_cell.length_a   1.000
_cell.length_b   1.000
_cell.length_c   1.000
_cell.angle_alpha   90.00
_cell.angle_beta   90.00
_cell.angle_gamma   90.00
#
_symmetry.space_group_name_H-M   'P 1'
#
loop_
_entity.id
_entity.type
_entity.pdbx_description
1 polymer ?
#
loop_
_entity_poly.entity_id
_entity_poly.type
_entity_poly.pdbx_seq_one_letter_code
_entity_poly.pdbx_strand_id
1 'polypeptide(L)'
;DFIPLLRYLPSRTMAVFKDINRRFNNFVQKIVQEHYRTFDKEHIRDITDSLIGHCQEKSGGEDAHVQLSDEKIIHIVNDLFGAGFDTVTTGLSWSLMYVALYPDVQKKIQEELDRVIGRERRPRLSDRSMLPYTEA
;
A
#
# COMPACT_ATOMS: atom_id res chain seq x y z
N ASP A 1 21.92 0.77 11.88
CA ASP A 1 22.94 0.71 12.95
C ASP A 1 23.65 -0.64 13.06
N PHE A 2 24.22 -1.20 11.98
CA PHE A 2 24.88 -2.51 12.05
C PHE A 2 26.37 -2.52 11.68
N ILE A 3 26.85 -1.61 10.82
CA ILE A 3 28.30 -1.39 10.59
C ILE A 3 28.54 0.12 10.35
N PRO A 4 28.96 0.89 11.37
CA PRO A 4 29.13 2.34 11.28
C PRO A 4 30.10 2.81 10.17
N LEU A 5 31.12 1.99 9.86
CA LEU A 5 32.12 2.26 8.84
C LEU A 5 31.53 2.38 7.42
N LEU A 6 30.45 1.65 7.13
CA LEU A 6 29.77 1.69 5.82
C LEU A 6 29.10 3.05 5.55
N ARG A 7 28.97 3.93 6.55
CA ARG A 7 28.46 5.30 6.36
C ARG A 7 29.46 6.22 5.64
N TYR A 8 30.75 5.89 5.70
CA TYR A 8 31.83 6.71 5.14
C TYR A 8 32.38 6.16 3.82
N LEU A 9 32.03 4.92 3.44
CA LEU A 9 32.37 4.39 2.13
C LEU A 9 31.42 4.96 1.08
N PRO A 10 31.92 5.34 -0.12
CA PRO A 10 31.08 5.78 -1.22
C PRO A 10 30.21 4.61 -1.69
N SER A 11 29.03 4.48 -1.11
CA SER A 11 28.03 3.49 -1.50
C SER A 11 27.09 4.12 -2.50
N ARG A 12 27.33 3.85 -3.79
CA ARG A 12 26.40 4.21 -4.87
C ARG A 12 24.99 3.67 -4.56
N THR A 13 24.91 2.47 -3.99
CA THR A 13 23.64 1.85 -3.56
C THR A 13 22.94 2.68 -2.48
N MET A 14 23.66 3.16 -1.46
CA MET A 14 23.08 4.01 -0.41
C MET A 14 22.67 5.38 -0.95
N ALA A 15 23.45 5.95 -1.88
CA ALA A 15 23.09 7.21 -2.53
C ALA A 15 21.80 7.07 -3.36
N VAL A 16 21.69 5.98 -4.13
CA VAL A 16 20.47 5.63 -4.89
C VAL A 16 19.29 5.39 -3.95
N PHE A 17 19.47 4.61 -2.88
CA PHE A 17 18.43 4.37 -1.89
C PHE A 17 17.92 5.68 -1.26
N LYS A 18 18.82 6.56 -0.83
CA LYS A 18 18.44 7.89 -0.31
C LYS A 18 17.70 8.73 -1.33
N ASP A 19 18.12 8.71 -2.60
CA ASP A 19 17.45 9.44 -3.67
C ASP A 19 16.04 8.90 -3.94
N ILE A 20 15.86 7.58 -4.00
CA ILE A 20 14.56 6.93 -4.15
C ILE A 20 13.63 7.31 -3.01
N ASN A 21 14.08 7.18 -1.75
CA ASN A 21 13.29 7.55 -0.58
C ASN A 21 12.91 9.03 -0.59
N ARG A 22 13.83 9.92 -0.98
CA ARG A 22 13.54 11.35 -1.11
C ARG A 22 12.47 11.62 -2.18
N ARG A 23 12.58 10.99 -3.35
CA ARG A 23 11.59 11.15 -4.43
C ARG A 23 10.22 10.63 -4.01
N PHE A 24 10.19 9.48 -3.33
CA PHE A 24 8.98 8.87 -2.81
C PHE A 24 8.30 9.74 -1.75
N ASN A 25 9.05 10.23 -0.76
CA ASN A 25 8.54 11.18 0.23
C ASN A 25 7.98 12.44 -0.41
N ASN A 26 8.69 13.02 -1.40
CA ASN A 26 8.22 14.20 -2.13
C ASN A 26 6.93 13.93 -2.92
N PHE A 27 6.76 12.72 -3.45
CA PHE A 27 5.55 12.31 -4.15
C PHE A 27 4.35 12.21 -3.20
N VAL A 28 4.52 11.51 -2.07
CA VAL A 28 3.46 11.36 -1.06
C VAL A 28 3.10 12.71 -0.44
N GLN A 29 4.10 13.55 -0.13
CA GLN A 29 3.86 14.90 0.39
C GLN A 29 2.97 15.71 -0.55
N LYS A 30 3.18 15.66 -1.87
CA LYS A 30 2.34 16.37 -2.83
C LYS A 30 0.89 15.87 -2.81
N ILE A 31 0.68 14.55 -2.68
CA ILE A 31 -0.66 13.97 -2.58
C ILE A 31 -1.36 14.46 -1.32
N VAL A 32 -0.68 14.42 -0.17
CA VAL A 32 -1.26 14.88 1.10
C VAL A 32 -1.60 16.37 1.04
N GLN A 33 -0.73 17.19 0.46
CA GLN A 33 -1.00 18.63 0.29
C GLN A 33 -2.22 18.91 -0.60
N GLU A 34 -2.44 18.10 -1.64
CA GLU A 34 -3.65 18.20 -2.46
C GLU A 34 -4.90 17.83 -1.66
N HIS A 35 -4.81 16.83 -0.78
CA HIS A 35 -5.92 16.47 0.11
C HIS A 35 -6.28 17.61 1.04
N TYR A 36 -5.30 18.27 1.68
CA TYR A 36 -5.56 19.46 2.51
C TYR A 36 -6.25 20.59 1.74
N ARG A 37 -5.89 20.82 0.47
CA ARG A 37 -6.49 21.88 -0.36
C ARG A 37 -7.95 21.63 -0.71
N THR A 38 -8.30 20.37 -0.84
CA THR A 38 -9.61 19.91 -1.33
C THR A 38 -10.41 19.21 -0.23
N PHE A 39 -9.98 19.35 1.03
CA PHE A 39 -10.57 18.68 2.17
C PHE A 39 -11.98 19.20 2.42
N ASP A 40 -12.93 18.27 2.52
CA ASP A 40 -14.30 18.54 2.90
C ASP A 40 -14.68 17.63 4.07
N LYS A 41 -14.98 18.23 5.22
CA LYS A 41 -15.36 17.50 6.44
C LYS A 41 -16.65 16.70 6.28
N GLU A 42 -17.53 17.08 5.36
CA GLU A 42 -18.78 16.36 5.09
C GLU A 42 -18.58 15.23 4.07
N HIS A 43 -17.40 15.16 3.44
CA HIS A 43 -17.10 14.20 2.38
C HIS A 43 -15.66 13.66 2.46
N ILE A 44 -15.47 12.66 3.33
CA ILE A 44 -14.19 11.95 3.48
C ILE A 44 -13.97 11.00 2.30
N ARG A 45 -12.96 11.29 1.45
CA ARG A 45 -12.71 10.51 0.21
C ARG A 45 -11.89 9.26 0.47
N ASP A 46 -10.89 9.35 1.34
CA ASP A 46 -9.93 8.28 1.60
C ASP A 46 -9.29 8.35 3.00
N ILE A 47 -8.28 7.52 3.23
CA ILE A 47 -7.54 7.45 4.50
C ILE A 47 -6.81 8.77 4.78
N THR A 48 -6.34 9.48 3.76
CA THR A 48 -5.64 10.77 3.92
C THR A 48 -6.61 11.80 4.49
N ASP A 49 -7.80 11.93 3.92
CA ASP A 49 -8.84 12.82 4.45
C ASP A 49 -9.29 12.41 5.87
N SER A 50 -9.42 11.11 6.12
CA SER A 50 -9.78 10.62 7.46
C SER A 50 -8.74 11.03 8.52
N LEU A 51 -7.45 10.95 8.19
CA LEU A 51 -6.37 11.41 9.06
C LEU A 51 -6.40 12.94 9.24
N ILE A 52 -6.64 13.70 8.18
CA ILE A 52 -6.76 15.17 8.24
C ILE A 52 -7.93 15.58 9.16
N GLY A 53 -9.11 14.96 8.99
CA GLY A 53 -10.28 15.23 9.82
C GLY A 53 -10.01 14.95 11.30
N HIS A 54 -9.39 13.81 11.61
CA HIS A 54 -9.00 13.44 12.98
C HIS A 54 -8.04 14.44 13.63
N CYS A 55 -7.12 15.03 12.85
CA CYS A 55 -6.23 16.10 13.34
C CYS A 55 -6.99 17.39 13.67
N GLN A 56 -7.94 17.77 12.81
CA GLN A 56 -8.71 19.00 12.98
C GLN A 56 -9.66 18.91 14.19
N GLU A 57 -10.32 17.77 14.41
CA GLU A 57 -11.21 17.55 15.55
C GLU A 57 -10.48 17.63 16.91
N LYS A 58 -9.26 17.08 16.99
CA LYS A 58 -8.45 17.10 18.22
C LYS A 58 -7.79 18.45 18.53
N SER A 59 -7.79 19.38 17.57
CA SER A 59 -7.22 20.71 17.77
C SER A 59 -8.15 21.65 18.58
N GLY A 60 -9.40 21.24 18.83
CA GLY A 60 -10.42 22.03 19.53
C GLY A 60 -10.83 21.56 20.94
N GLY A 61 -10.24 20.49 21.48
CA GLY A 61 -10.59 19.91 22.80
C GLY A 61 -9.44 19.94 23.83
N GLU A 62 -9.79 19.95 25.12
CA GLU A 62 -8.83 20.09 26.25
C GLU A 62 -7.85 18.91 26.42
N ASP A 63 -8.09 17.76 25.78
CA ASP A 63 -7.20 16.58 25.81
C ASP A 63 -6.17 16.58 24.68
N ALA A 64 -5.24 17.53 24.72
CA ALA A 64 -4.17 17.73 23.73
C ALA A 64 -3.01 16.70 23.81
N HIS A 65 -3.23 15.49 24.34
CA HIS A 65 -2.12 14.59 24.66
C HIS A 65 -1.48 13.88 23.44
N VAL A 66 -2.12 13.87 22.27
CA VAL A 66 -1.47 13.46 21.00
C VAL A 66 -2.08 14.21 19.81
N GLN A 67 -1.60 15.43 19.55
CA GLN A 67 -1.82 16.07 18.25
C GLN A 67 -1.03 15.30 17.19
N LEU A 68 -1.73 14.80 16.17
CA LEU A 68 -1.11 14.19 15.01
C LEU A 68 -0.68 15.34 14.09
N SER A 69 0.63 15.60 13.99
CA SER A 69 1.15 16.66 13.12
C SER A 69 0.99 16.28 11.64
N ASP A 70 0.97 17.28 10.76
CA ASP A 70 0.94 17.08 9.31
C ASP A 70 2.08 16.13 8.84
N GLU A 71 3.25 16.23 9.48
CA GLU A 71 4.39 15.33 9.23
C GLU A 71 4.06 13.86 9.55
N LYS A 72 3.34 13.60 10.66
CA LYS A 72 2.90 12.24 11.00
C LYS A 72 1.86 11.71 10.01
N ILE A 73 0.96 12.54 9.49
CA ILE A 73 0.03 12.13 8.43
C ILE A 73 0.80 11.71 7.20
N ILE A 74 1.76 12.54 6.76
CA ILE A 74 2.61 12.22 5.61
C ILE A 74 3.31 10.87 5.82
N HIS A 75 3.88 10.62 7.00
CA HIS A 75 4.54 9.34 7.30
C HIS A 75 3.58 8.15 7.27
N ILE A 76 2.39 8.26 7.87
CA ILE A 76 1.41 7.16 7.87
C ILE A 76 0.97 6.83 6.43
N VAL A 77 0.65 7.84 5.62
CA VAL A 77 0.27 7.64 4.22
C VAL A 77 1.44 7.05 3.42
N ASN A 78 2.66 7.50 3.69
CA ASN A 78 3.88 7.00 3.03
C ASN A 78 4.12 5.53 3.33
N ASP A 79 4.00 5.12 4.60
CA ASP A 79 4.17 3.74 5.03
C ASP A 79 3.09 2.84 4.43
N LEU A 80 1.83 3.27 4.46
CA LEU A 80 0.72 2.50 3.88
C LEU A 80 0.89 2.32 2.37
N PHE A 81 1.23 3.38 1.64
CA PHE A 81 1.42 3.31 0.19
C PHE A 81 2.66 2.48 -0.17
N GLY A 82 3.78 2.70 0.52
CA GLY A 82 5.03 1.98 0.26
C GLY A 82 4.89 0.49 0.53
N ALA A 83 4.37 0.12 1.70
CA ALA A 83 4.15 -1.28 2.06
C ALA A 83 3.13 -1.94 1.13
N GLY A 84 2.00 -1.27 0.84
CA GLY A 84 0.95 -1.81 -0.01
C GLY A 84 1.39 -2.02 -1.46
N PHE A 85 2.19 -1.10 -2.01
CA PHE A 85 2.63 -1.18 -3.40
C PHE A 85 3.69 -2.28 -3.61
N ASP A 86 4.77 -2.25 -2.82
CA ASP A 86 5.93 -3.10 -3.06
C ASP A 86 5.63 -4.58 -2.76
N THR A 87 4.97 -4.85 -1.63
CA THR A 87 4.70 -6.22 -1.18
C THR A 87 3.67 -6.93 -2.06
N VAL A 88 2.58 -6.25 -2.44
CA VAL A 88 1.53 -6.82 -3.29
C VAL A 88 2.04 -7.03 -4.71
N THR A 89 2.79 -6.06 -5.27
CA THR A 89 3.40 -6.20 -6.60
C THR A 89 4.36 -7.38 -6.63
N THR A 90 5.21 -7.50 -5.62
CA THR A 90 6.14 -8.63 -5.49
C THR A 90 5.39 -9.95 -5.37
N GLY A 91 4.39 -10.04 -4.49
CA GLY A 91 3.56 -11.24 -4.31
C GLY A 91 2.90 -11.68 -5.61
N LEU A 92 2.21 -10.77 -6.31
CA LEU A 92 1.57 -11.06 -7.60
C LEU A 92 2.58 -11.47 -8.68
N SER A 93 3.75 -10.84 -8.73
CA SER A 93 4.80 -11.19 -9.69
C SER A 93 5.28 -12.63 -9.50
N TRP A 94 5.52 -13.04 -8.25
CA TRP A 94 5.87 -14.42 -7.93
C TRP A 94 4.73 -15.39 -8.24
N SER A 95 3.49 -15.06 -7.85
CA SER A 95 2.32 -15.89 -8.16
C SER A 95 2.17 -16.12 -9.66
N LEU A 96 2.27 -15.07 -10.48
CA LEU A 96 2.20 -15.19 -11.94
C LEU A 96 3.36 -15.98 -12.52
N MET A 97 4.58 -15.77 -12.01
CA MET A 97 5.75 -16.54 -12.43
C MET A 97 5.55 -18.03 -12.15
N TYR A 98 5.07 -18.40 -10.96
CA TYR A 98 4.78 -19.79 -10.63
C TYR A 98 3.65 -20.37 -11.48
N VAL A 99 2.54 -19.66 -11.67
CA VAL A 99 1.45 -20.12 -12.54
C VAL A 99 1.96 -20.37 -13.97
N ALA A 100 2.82 -19.50 -14.50
CA ALA A 100 3.41 -19.66 -15.83
C ALA A 100 4.41 -20.83 -15.93
N LEU A 101 5.18 -21.10 -14.87
CA LEU A 101 6.17 -22.18 -14.84
C LEU A 101 5.55 -23.57 -14.59
N TYR A 102 4.34 -23.62 -14.02
CA TYR A 102 3.66 -24.87 -13.69
C TYR A 102 2.28 -24.94 -14.37
N PRO A 103 2.23 -25.29 -15.67
CA PRO A 103 0.97 -25.31 -16.45
C PRO A 103 -0.13 -26.20 -15.86
N ASP A 104 0.24 -27.31 -15.20
CA ASP A 104 -0.73 -28.18 -14.51
C ASP A 104 -1.43 -27.47 -13.34
N VAL A 105 -0.70 -26.61 -12.62
CA VAL A 105 -1.27 -25.78 -11.55
C VAL A 105 -2.19 -24.72 -12.16
N GLN A 106 -1.74 -24.03 -13.21
CA GLN A 106 -2.56 -23.07 -13.94
C GLN A 106 -3.87 -23.69 -14.43
N LYS A 107 -3.80 -24.89 -15.02
CA LYS A 107 -4.97 -25.61 -15.52
C LYS A 107 -5.96 -25.92 -14.40
N LYS A 108 -5.50 -26.39 -13.24
CA LYS A 108 -6.36 -26.67 -12.08
C LYS A 108 -7.03 -25.40 -11.53
N ILE A 109 -6.31 -24.28 -11.47
CA ILE A 109 -6.89 -22.98 -11.08
C ILE A 109 -8.00 -22.58 -12.07
N GLN A 110 -7.74 -22.69 -13.38
CA GLN A 110 -8.72 -22.37 -14.42
C GLN A 110 -9.95 -23.30 -14.36
N GLU A 111 -9.75 -24.60 -14.14
CA GLU A 111 -10.84 -25.57 -13.96
C GLU A 111 -11.69 -25.27 -12.73
N GLU A 112 -11.07 -24.89 -11.60
CA GLU A 112 -11.80 -24.48 -10.41
C GLU A 112 -12.64 -23.21 -10.66
N LEU A 113 -12.05 -22.20 -11.30
CA LEU A 113 -12.74 -20.96 -11.65
C LEU A 113 -13.91 -21.21 -12.63
N ASP A 114 -13.69 -21.96 -13.70
CA ASP A 114 -14.73 -22.29 -14.69
C ASP A 114 -15.88 -23.09 -14.04
N ARG A 115 -15.59 -23.98 -13.09
CA ARG A 115 -16.60 -24.79 -12.39
C ARG A 115 -17.41 -23.97 -11.35
N VAL A 116 -16.75 -23.12 -10.57
CA VAL A 116 -17.36 -22.43 -9.42
C VAL A 116 -18.01 -21.10 -9.83
N ILE A 117 -17.38 -20.36 -10.74
CA ILE A 117 -17.79 -19.01 -11.12
C ILE A 117 -18.47 -19.01 -12.49
N GLY A 118 -18.01 -19.85 -13.42
CA GLY A 118 -18.43 -19.82 -14.82
C GLY A 118 -17.78 -18.68 -15.59
N ARG A 119 -18.24 -18.45 -16.82
CA ARG A 119 -17.70 -17.43 -17.75
C ARG A 119 -18.62 -16.24 -17.97
N GLU A 120 -19.79 -16.25 -17.34
CA GLU A 120 -20.85 -15.25 -17.49
C GLU A 120 -20.56 -13.99 -16.67
N ARG A 121 -19.68 -14.08 -15.67
CA ARG A 121 -19.33 -12.97 -14.77
C ARG A 121 -17.87 -12.98 -14.36
N ARG A 122 -17.38 -11.82 -13.90
CA ARG A 122 -16.06 -11.71 -13.26
C ARG A 122 -16.08 -12.27 -11.83
N PRO A 123 -14.92 -12.77 -11.32
CA PRO A 123 -14.76 -13.14 -9.92
C PRO A 123 -15.00 -11.96 -8.97
N ARG A 124 -15.44 -12.26 -7.75
CA ARG A 124 -15.68 -11.31 -6.66
C ARG A 124 -14.98 -11.80 -5.39
N LEU A 125 -14.72 -10.90 -4.45
CA LEU A 125 -14.13 -11.27 -3.16
C LEU A 125 -14.96 -12.30 -2.38
N SER A 126 -16.30 -12.28 -2.56
CA SER A 126 -17.20 -13.27 -1.97
C SER A 126 -16.99 -14.69 -2.49
N ASP A 127 -16.34 -14.87 -3.65
CA ASP A 127 -16.07 -16.18 -4.23
C ASP A 127 -14.88 -16.87 -3.55
N ARG A 128 -14.05 -16.13 -2.79
CA ARG A 128 -12.78 -16.63 -2.22
C ARG A 128 -12.95 -17.92 -1.41
N SER A 129 -13.99 -18.00 -0.56
CA SER A 129 -14.24 -19.20 0.26
C SER A 129 -14.66 -20.42 -0.55
N MET A 130 -15.06 -20.24 -1.81
CA MET A 130 -15.45 -21.30 -2.73
C MET A 130 -14.31 -21.70 -3.69
N LEU A 131 -13.13 -21.09 -3.57
CA LEU A 131 -11.96 -21.34 -4.41
C LEU A 131 -10.77 -21.89 -3.59
N PRO A 132 -10.93 -23.04 -2.90
CA PRO A 132 -9.91 -23.54 -2.00
C PRO A 132 -8.59 -23.90 -2.70
N TYR A 133 -8.58 -24.27 -3.99
CA TYR A 133 -7.34 -24.57 -4.72
C TYR A 133 -6.62 -23.28 -5.13
N THR A 134 -7.36 -22.25 -5.54
CA THR A 134 -6.80 -20.94 -5.90
C THR A 134 -6.23 -20.20 -4.69
N GLU A 135 -6.80 -20.42 -3.50
CA GLU A 135 -6.35 -19.82 -2.23
C GLU A 135 -5.17 -20.57 -1.57
N ALA A 136 -4.93 -21.82 -1.95
CA ALA A 136 -3.98 -22.74 -1.29
C ALA A 136 -2.49 -22.34 -1.39
#